data_AF-A0A7C8QHN4-F1
#
_entry.id   AF-A0A7C8QHN4-F1
#
_cell.length_a   1.000
_cell.length_b   1.000
_cell.length_c   1.000
_cell.angle_alpha   90.00
_cell.angle_beta   90.00
_cell.angle_gamma   90.00
#
_symmetry.space_group_name_H-M   'P 1'
#
loop_
_entity.id
_entity.type
_entity.pdbx_description
1 polymer ?
#
loop_
_entity_poly.entity_id
_entity_poly.type
_entity_poly.pdbx_seq_one_letter_code
_entity_poly.pdbx_strand_id
1 'polypeptide(L)'
;MFQNYGTNYDAFAAFDREILAAQGSQVYGQNGSTEDVPGLNRSSSEEKELTPQQSKRKAQNRAAQRAFRERKERHVKELEEKLSTLEASSSNVLSENERLKREIQKITTENQILRATSAAQAAHQPPAPAAVDVGPMAYSPTDFYDVVLEPHKNKTPSHRISHHPETGESLLGAAAAWDLITNDPLYIDGQVDIQAVSEFLKPKAKCDGQGPVFPESEVRKAIQLSASLGKDELI
;
A
#
# COMPACT_ATOMS: atom_id res chain seq x y z
N MET A 1 31.18 -21.31 -11.38
CA MET A 1 29.78 -21.19 -11.82
C MET A 1 28.94 -20.85 -10.60
N PHE A 2 28.49 -19.60 -10.46
CA PHE A 2 27.13 -19.26 -10.01
C PHE A 2 26.88 -17.84 -10.51
N GLN A 3 25.81 -17.72 -11.28
CA GLN A 3 25.49 -16.61 -12.16
C GLN A 3 24.90 -15.42 -11.39
N ASN A 4 25.29 -14.24 -11.87
CA ASN A 4 24.68 -12.92 -11.75
C ASN A 4 23.25 -12.86 -11.19
N TYR A 5 23.09 -12.19 -10.05
CA TYR A 5 21.90 -11.41 -9.71
C TYR A 5 22.31 -9.93 -9.64
N GLY A 6 22.76 -9.42 -10.79
CA GLY A 6 22.82 -7.99 -11.06
C GLY A 6 21.53 -7.54 -11.72
N THR A 7 21.24 -6.25 -11.60
CA THR A 7 20.24 -5.51 -12.39
C THR A 7 18.77 -5.81 -12.10
N ASN A 8 18.25 -5.26 -10.99
CA ASN A 8 16.84 -4.84 -10.96
C ASN A 8 16.63 -3.44 -10.32
N TYR A 9 17.70 -2.82 -9.83
CA TYR A 9 17.69 -1.41 -9.44
C TYR A 9 17.88 -0.44 -10.62
N ASP A 10 18.50 -0.90 -11.71
CA ASP A 10 18.65 -0.10 -12.95
C ASP A 10 17.35 -0.03 -13.76
N ALA A 11 16.45 -1.01 -13.66
CA ALA A 11 15.19 -1.00 -14.38
C ALA A 11 14.21 0.06 -13.85
N PHE A 12 14.18 0.26 -12.52
CA PHE A 12 13.36 1.32 -11.90
C PHE A 12 13.97 2.72 -12.08
N ALA A 13 15.30 2.84 -12.03
CA ALA A 13 15.99 4.11 -12.30
C ALA A 13 15.95 4.52 -13.79
N ALA A 14 15.84 3.55 -14.70
CA ALA A 14 15.62 3.80 -16.13
C ALA A 14 14.19 4.32 -16.40
N PHE A 15 13.19 3.76 -15.72
CA PHE A 15 11.78 4.20 -15.84
C PHE A 15 11.58 5.65 -15.37
N ASP A 16 12.22 6.05 -14.26
CA ASP A 16 12.18 7.45 -13.78
C ASP A 16 12.92 8.44 -14.70
N ARG A 17 14.00 8.02 -15.38
CA ARG A 17 14.66 8.86 -16.39
C ARG A 17 13.89 8.96 -17.71
N GLU A 18 13.13 7.93 -18.07
CA GLU A 18 12.27 7.93 -19.26
C GLU A 18 11.01 8.81 -19.05
N ILE A 19 10.49 8.88 -17.82
CA ILE A 19 9.40 9.81 -17.47
C ILE A 19 9.87 11.27 -17.46
N LEU A 20 11.09 11.59 -16.98
CA LEU A 20 11.62 12.96 -17.05
C LEU A 20 11.93 13.41 -18.49
N ALA A 21 12.30 12.50 -19.39
CA ALA A 21 12.56 12.81 -20.80
C ALA A 21 11.27 12.91 -21.64
N ALA A 22 10.22 12.14 -21.31
CA ALA A 22 8.93 12.17 -21.99
C ALA A 22 8.10 13.43 -21.69
N GLN A 23 8.39 14.16 -20.61
CA GLN A 23 7.74 15.46 -20.33
C GLN A 23 8.23 16.61 -21.23
N GLY A 24 9.22 16.38 -22.11
CA GLY A 24 9.72 17.36 -23.07
C GLY A 24 9.01 17.42 -24.42
N SER A 25 8.09 16.51 -24.73
CA SER A 25 7.39 16.53 -26.03
C SER A 25 6.10 15.70 -26.03
N GLN A 26 4.99 16.33 -25.64
CA GLN A 26 3.72 16.05 -26.32
C GLN A 26 2.79 17.26 -26.27
N VAL A 27 2.70 17.87 -27.45
CA VAL A 27 1.67 18.79 -27.88
C VAL A 27 0.33 18.06 -27.90
N TYR A 28 -0.61 18.51 -27.07
CA TYR A 28 -2.05 18.53 -27.34
C TYR A 28 -2.49 19.95 -26.94
N GLY A 29 -2.83 20.83 -27.86
CA GLY A 29 -3.92 20.65 -28.80
C GLY A 29 -5.02 21.60 -28.37
N GLN A 30 -5.03 22.76 -29.03
CA GLN A 30 -6.05 23.82 -29.06
C GLN A 30 -7.39 23.48 -28.38
N ASN A 31 -7.89 24.40 -27.54
CA ASN A 31 -9.17 25.08 -27.83
C ASN A 31 -9.40 26.28 -26.90
N GLY A 32 -9.54 27.47 -27.50
CA GLY A 32 -10.33 28.56 -26.94
C GLY A 32 -9.59 29.79 -26.39
N SER A 33 -8.40 30.11 -26.90
CA SER A 33 -7.87 31.47 -26.80
C SER A 33 -8.72 32.38 -27.69
N THR A 34 -9.77 33.01 -27.14
CA THR A 34 -10.30 34.21 -27.78
C THR A 34 -9.25 35.30 -27.61
N GLU A 35 -8.55 35.55 -28.71
CA GLU A 35 -7.59 36.62 -28.92
C GLU A 35 -8.10 37.95 -28.34
N ASP A 36 -7.22 38.63 -27.61
CA ASP A 36 -7.31 40.05 -27.35
C ASP A 36 -7.25 40.78 -28.70
N VAL A 37 -8.42 41.17 -29.22
CA VAL A 37 -8.52 42.12 -30.33
C VAL A 37 -8.49 43.53 -29.74
N PRO A 38 -7.47 44.35 -30.02
CA PRO A 38 -7.43 45.72 -29.55
C PRO A 38 -8.37 46.58 -30.41
N GLY A 39 -9.36 47.18 -29.76
CA GLY A 39 -10.10 48.32 -30.27
C GLY A 39 -11.44 47.97 -30.92
N LEU A 40 -12.52 48.19 -30.16
CA LEU A 40 -13.61 49.03 -30.64
C LEU A 40 -14.16 49.81 -29.46
N ASN A 41 -13.71 51.06 -29.39
CA ASN A 41 -14.38 52.15 -28.73
C ASN A 41 -15.78 52.31 -29.36
N ARG A 42 -16.75 51.48 -28.98
CA ARG A 42 -18.16 51.68 -29.31
C ARG A 42 -18.82 52.37 -28.11
N SER A 43 -18.59 53.67 -28.08
CA SER A 43 -19.53 54.72 -27.64
C SER A 43 -20.81 54.17 -26.99
N SER A 44 -21.04 54.39 -25.70
CA SER A 44 -21.66 55.62 -25.22
C SER A 44 -22.83 56.12 -26.10
N SER A 45 -23.82 55.27 -26.37
CA SER A 45 -25.22 55.67 -26.64
C SER A 45 -26.02 54.46 -27.09
N GLU A 46 -26.65 53.77 -26.14
CA GLU A 46 -27.87 53.01 -26.36
C GLU A 46 -28.46 52.68 -24.98
N GLU A 47 -28.81 53.73 -24.23
CA GLU A 47 -29.91 53.66 -23.26
C GLU A 47 -31.25 53.56 -24.03
N LYS A 48 -31.36 52.56 -24.91
CA LYS A 48 -32.63 52.14 -25.46
C LYS A 48 -33.27 51.29 -24.39
N GLU A 49 -34.34 51.77 -23.79
CA GLU A 49 -35.14 51.11 -22.76
C GLU A 49 -35.16 49.59 -22.97
N LEU A 50 -34.29 48.88 -22.23
CA LEU A 50 -34.27 47.43 -22.27
C LEU A 50 -35.55 46.97 -21.60
N THR A 51 -36.29 46.09 -22.26
CA THR A 51 -37.45 45.46 -21.62
C THR A 51 -37.01 44.85 -20.28
N PRO A 52 -37.86 44.85 -19.24
CA PRO A 52 -37.51 44.28 -17.93
C PRO A 52 -36.93 42.86 -18.03
N GLN A 53 -37.40 42.09 -19.02
CA GLN A 53 -36.90 40.75 -19.32
C GLN A 53 -35.45 40.73 -19.87
N GLN A 54 -35.10 41.64 -20.77
CA GLN A 54 -33.74 41.75 -21.30
C GLN A 54 -32.74 42.21 -20.24
N SER A 55 -33.14 43.13 -19.35
CA SER A 55 -32.33 43.56 -18.22
C SER A 55 -32.03 42.41 -17.25
N LYS A 56 -33.06 41.63 -16.87
CA LYS A 56 -32.90 40.41 -16.05
C LYS A 56 -31.95 39.41 -16.68
N ARG A 57 -32.10 39.13 -17.99
CA ARG A 57 -31.23 38.18 -18.71
C ARG A 57 -29.77 38.65 -18.78
N LYS A 58 -29.52 39.94 -18.97
CA LYS A 58 -28.16 40.51 -18.97
C LYS A 58 -27.52 40.42 -17.59
N ALA A 59 -28.29 40.69 -16.53
CA ALA A 59 -27.82 40.54 -15.15
C ALA A 59 -27.47 39.08 -14.81
N GLN A 60 -28.33 38.13 -15.19
CA GLN A 60 -28.08 36.70 -14.99
C GLN A 60 -26.84 36.21 -15.75
N ASN A 61 -26.64 36.61 -17.01
CA ASN A 61 -25.43 36.24 -17.75
C ASN A 61 -24.15 36.81 -17.11
N ARG A 62 -24.18 38.05 -16.62
CA ARG A 62 -23.06 38.60 -15.86
C ARG A 62 -22.79 37.80 -14.59
N ALA A 63 -23.83 37.41 -13.85
CA ALA A 63 -23.68 36.59 -12.66
C ALA A 63 -23.13 35.19 -12.99
N ALA A 64 -23.65 34.54 -14.03
CA ALA A 64 -23.19 33.24 -14.50
C ALA A 64 -21.72 33.29 -14.95
N GLN A 65 -21.32 34.34 -15.69
CA GLN A 65 -19.94 34.52 -16.13
C GLN A 65 -18.99 34.75 -14.96
N ARG A 66 -19.40 35.55 -13.95
CA ARG A 66 -18.63 35.73 -12.72
C ARG A 66 -18.45 34.41 -11.98
N ALA A 67 -19.54 33.67 -11.79
CA ALA A 67 -19.48 32.36 -11.13
C ALA A 67 -18.61 31.35 -11.89
N PHE A 68 -18.63 31.38 -13.23
CA PHE A 68 -17.76 30.53 -14.04
C PHE A 68 -16.29 30.90 -13.88
N ARG A 69 -15.95 32.19 -13.96
CA ARG A 69 -14.58 32.68 -13.76
C ARG A 69 -14.09 32.34 -12.35
N GLU A 70 -14.89 32.61 -11.33
CA GLU A 70 -14.55 32.30 -9.94
C GLU A 70 -14.34 30.79 -9.72
N ARG A 71 -15.17 29.93 -10.33
CA ARG A 71 -14.95 28.47 -10.29
C ARG A 71 -13.66 28.06 -10.98
N LYS A 72 -13.35 28.64 -12.13
CA LYS A 72 -12.11 28.36 -12.87
C LYS A 72 -10.89 28.79 -12.07
N GLU A 73 -10.90 30.00 -11.53
CA GLU A 73 -9.83 30.54 -10.68
C GLU A 73 -9.64 29.69 -9.41
N ARG A 74 -10.73 29.27 -8.77
CA ARG A 74 -10.66 28.36 -7.61
C ARG A 74 -10.01 27.02 -7.98
N HIS A 75 -10.41 26.41 -9.10
CA HIS A 75 -9.85 25.13 -9.52
C HIS A 75 -8.37 25.24 -9.89
N VAL A 76 -7.96 26.31 -10.57
CA VAL A 76 -6.54 26.58 -10.86
C VAL A 76 -5.75 26.70 -9.55
N LYS A 77 -6.26 27.49 -8.61
CA LYS A 77 -5.62 27.66 -7.29
C LYS A 77 -5.52 26.33 -6.52
N GLU A 78 -6.57 25.51 -6.55
CA GLU A 78 -6.57 24.19 -5.92
C GLU A 78 -5.54 23.25 -6.57
N LEU A 79 -5.38 23.30 -7.89
CA LEU A 79 -4.36 22.51 -8.59
C LEU A 79 -2.94 22.99 -8.25
N GLU A 80 -2.72 24.31 -8.20
CA GLU A 80 -1.43 24.89 -7.77
C GLU A 80 -1.09 24.50 -6.33
N GLU A 81 -2.06 24.51 -5.41
CA GLU A 81 -1.88 24.09 -4.02
C GLU A 81 -1.57 22.59 -3.90
N LYS A 82 -2.29 21.75 -4.66
CA LYS A 82 -2.00 20.30 -4.72
C LYS A 82 -0.61 20.03 -5.26
N LEU A 83 -0.20 20.73 -6.32
CA LEU A 83 1.13 20.60 -6.90
C LEU A 83 2.20 21.01 -5.89
N SER A 84 2.05 22.17 -5.23
CA SER A 84 2.96 22.62 -4.18
C SER A 84 3.07 21.63 -3.02
N THR A 85 1.94 21.06 -2.60
CA THR A 85 1.90 20.04 -1.53
C THR A 85 2.62 18.76 -1.95
N LEU A 86 2.40 18.29 -3.17
CA LEU A 86 3.06 17.11 -3.71
C LEU A 86 4.57 17.32 -3.83
N GLU A 87 5.01 18.47 -4.35
CA GLU A 87 6.43 18.83 -4.44
C GLU A 87 7.09 18.88 -3.06
N ALA A 88 6.44 19.51 -2.07
CA ALA A 88 6.94 19.54 -0.69
C ALA A 88 7.05 18.13 -0.08
N SER A 89 6.04 17.28 -0.30
CA SER A 89 6.05 15.89 0.17
C SER A 89 7.16 15.07 -0.49
N SER A 90 7.36 15.23 -1.80
CA SER A 90 8.40 14.55 -2.57
C SER A 90 9.79 14.95 -2.08
N SER A 91 10.02 16.25 -1.89
CA SER A 91 11.27 16.78 -1.34
C SER A 91 11.57 16.21 0.05
N ASN A 92 10.56 16.14 0.93
CA ASN A 92 10.70 15.55 2.26
C ASN A 92 11.09 14.06 2.18
N VAL A 93 10.35 13.27 1.38
CA VAL A 93 10.63 11.84 1.19
C VAL A 93 12.05 11.60 0.66
N LEU A 94 12.50 12.39 -0.32
CA LEU A 94 13.86 12.31 -0.85
C LEU A 94 14.91 12.62 0.23
N SER A 95 14.68 13.65 1.04
CA SER A 95 15.61 14.03 2.11
C SER A 95 15.73 12.94 3.20
N GLU A 96 14.61 12.32 3.58
CA GLU A 96 14.57 11.22 4.54
C GLU A 96 15.20 9.96 3.97
N ASN A 97 14.99 9.68 2.68
CA ASN A 97 15.62 8.55 2.01
C ASN A 97 17.15 8.67 2.02
N GLU A 98 17.69 9.85 1.68
CA GLU A 98 19.12 10.13 1.74
C GLU A 98 19.68 10.10 3.17
N ARG A 99 18.89 10.49 4.17
CA ARG A 99 19.26 10.37 5.59
C ARG A 99 19.36 8.89 6.00
N LEU A 100 18.35 8.09 5.68
CA LEU A 100 18.31 6.66 6.01
C LEU A 100 19.40 5.86 5.30
N LYS A 101 19.69 6.16 4.02
CA LYS A 101 20.81 5.53 3.31
C LYS A 101 22.14 5.77 4.00
N ARG A 102 22.42 7.01 4.45
CA ARG A 102 23.63 7.34 5.20
C ARG A 102 23.69 6.61 6.54
N GLU A 103 22.57 6.48 7.24
CA GLU A 103 22.48 5.75 8.50
C GLU A 103 22.74 4.24 8.32
N ILE A 104 22.14 3.63 7.29
CA ILE A 104 22.39 2.23 6.92
C ILE A 104 23.87 2.02 6.59
N GLN A 105 24.48 2.91 5.80
CA GLN A 105 25.91 2.83 5.48
C GLN A 105 26.78 2.88 6.74
N LYS A 106 26.49 3.80 7.66
CA LYS A 106 27.19 3.92 8.96
C LYS A 106 27.08 2.64 9.78
N ILE A 107 25.87 2.10 9.95
CA ILE A 107 25.66 0.88 10.73
C ILE A 107 26.36 -0.32 10.07
N THR A 108 26.33 -0.38 8.73
CA THR A 108 26.98 -1.46 7.98
C THR A 108 28.49 -1.43 8.16
N THR A 109 29.13 -0.26 8.10
CA THR A 109 30.57 -0.13 8.31
C THR A 109 30.95 -0.45 9.75
N GLU A 110 30.19 0.04 10.74
CA GLU A 110 30.39 -0.30 12.15
C GLU A 110 30.31 -1.81 12.39
N ASN A 111 29.28 -2.48 11.85
CA ASN A 111 29.14 -3.93 11.94
C ASN A 111 30.29 -4.69 11.27
N GLN A 112 30.73 -4.22 10.10
CA GLN A 112 31.85 -4.84 9.39
C GLN A 112 33.15 -4.75 10.21
N ILE A 113 33.42 -3.58 10.80
CA ILE A 113 34.59 -3.37 11.67
C ILE A 113 34.50 -4.30 12.89
N LEU A 114 33.37 -4.32 13.59
CA LEU A 114 33.18 -5.17 14.78
C LEU A 114 33.39 -6.65 14.46
N ARG A 115 32.86 -7.14 13.35
CA ARG A 115 33.06 -8.52 12.88
C ARG A 115 34.52 -8.82 12.55
N ALA A 116 35.22 -7.88 11.92
CA ALA A 116 36.63 -8.04 11.62
C ALA A 116 37.49 -8.05 12.90
N THR A 117 37.20 -7.16 13.86
CA THR A 117 37.91 -7.10 15.15
C THR A 117 37.64 -8.33 16.02
N SER A 118 36.39 -8.82 16.08
CA SER A 118 36.06 -10.03 16.85
C SER A 118 36.68 -11.29 16.26
N ALA A 119 36.71 -11.41 14.93
CA ALA A 119 37.41 -12.51 14.25
C ALA A 119 38.93 -12.48 14.52
N ALA A 120 39.54 -11.29 14.53
CA ALA A 120 40.96 -11.14 14.88
C ALA A 120 41.24 -11.48 16.36
N GLN A 121 40.32 -11.17 17.28
CA GLN A 121 40.43 -11.57 18.69
C GLN A 121 40.28 -13.08 18.89
N ALA A 122 39.37 -13.72 18.15
CA ALA A 122 39.19 -15.18 18.20
C ALA A 122 40.46 -15.93 17.72
N ALA A 123 41.23 -15.35 16.79
CA ALA A 123 42.49 -15.92 16.32
C ALA A 123 43.64 -15.84 17.35
N HIS A 124 43.51 -15.07 18.43
CA HIS A 124 44.54 -14.90 19.46
C HIS A 124 44.27 -15.69 20.75
N GLN A 125 43.16 -16.44 20.84
CA GLN A 125 42.87 -17.32 21.98
C GLN A 125 43.32 -18.77 21.70
N PRO A 126 44.01 -19.43 22.64
CA PRO A 126 44.28 -20.87 22.54
C PRO A 126 42.97 -21.66 22.62
N PRO A 127 42.90 -22.87 22.04
CA PRO A 127 41.66 -23.65 22.02
C PRO A 127 41.26 -24.03 23.46
N ALA A 128 40.18 -23.42 23.95
CA ALA A 128 39.53 -23.83 25.19
C ALA A 128 38.88 -25.23 25.00
N PRO A 129 38.88 -26.09 26.02
CA PRO A 129 38.31 -27.42 25.92
C PRO A 129 36.79 -27.33 25.67
N ALA A 130 36.34 -28.16 24.74
CA ALA A 130 34.96 -28.46 24.34
C ALA A 130 33.88 -27.62 25.05
N ALA A 131 33.38 -26.62 24.33
CA ALA A 131 32.12 -25.98 24.64
C ALA A 131 31.06 -27.07 24.86
N VAL A 132 30.45 -27.02 26.04
CA VAL A 132 29.15 -27.66 26.29
C VAL A 132 28.24 -27.34 25.11
N ASP A 133 27.52 -28.37 24.64
CA ASP A 133 26.48 -28.30 23.62
C ASP A 133 25.33 -27.39 24.08
N VAL A 134 25.60 -26.09 24.07
CA VAL A 134 24.57 -25.07 23.96
C VAL A 134 24.31 -24.98 22.48
N GLY A 135 23.11 -25.40 22.07
CA GLY A 135 22.65 -25.43 20.68
C GLY A 135 22.90 -24.12 19.91
N PRO A 136 22.61 -24.08 18.60
CA PRO A 136 23.09 -23.06 17.68
C PRO A 136 23.03 -21.65 18.28
N MET A 137 24.19 -21.03 18.51
CA MET A 137 24.34 -19.70 19.13
C MET A 137 23.74 -18.55 18.33
N ALA A 138 23.08 -18.84 17.21
CA ALA A 138 22.19 -17.92 16.53
C ALA A 138 20.75 -18.33 16.86
N TYR A 139 20.20 -17.77 17.95
CA TYR A 139 18.75 -17.79 18.15
C TYR A 139 18.14 -16.86 17.09
N SER A 140 17.66 -17.43 15.99
CA SER A 140 16.67 -16.74 15.19
C SER A 140 15.33 -17.00 15.85
N PRO A 141 14.54 -15.97 16.19
CA PRO A 141 13.15 -16.13 16.66
C PRO A 141 12.26 -16.94 15.69
N THR A 142 12.78 -17.32 14.52
CA THR A 142 12.12 -18.18 13.55
C THR A 142 12.52 -19.66 13.57
N ASP A 143 13.56 -20.07 14.31
CA ASP A 143 14.06 -21.46 14.26
C ASP A 143 13.03 -22.48 14.78
N PHE A 144 12.09 -22.04 15.63
CA PHE A 144 10.95 -22.86 16.04
C PHE A 144 10.01 -23.19 14.87
N TYR A 145 9.89 -22.29 13.89
CA TYR A 145 8.97 -22.48 12.77
C TYR A 145 9.45 -23.55 11.80
N ASP A 146 10.75 -23.82 11.69
CA ASP A 146 11.24 -24.88 10.80
C ASP A 146 10.73 -26.26 11.24
N VAL A 147 10.70 -26.53 12.55
CA VAL A 147 10.20 -27.80 13.12
C VAL A 147 8.69 -27.94 12.96
N VAL A 148 7.94 -26.85 13.14
CA VAL A 148 6.46 -26.88 13.10
C VAL A 148 5.92 -26.79 11.67
N LEU A 149 6.64 -26.15 10.74
CA LEU A 149 6.23 -25.97 9.35
C LEU A 149 6.76 -27.06 8.41
N GLU A 150 7.69 -27.91 8.85
CA GLU A 150 8.22 -29.04 8.07
C GLU A 150 7.17 -29.96 7.42
N PRO A 151 6.05 -30.32 8.07
CA PRO A 151 5.02 -31.16 7.45
C PRO A 151 4.11 -30.41 6.46
N HIS A 152 4.29 -29.09 6.29
CA HIS A 152 3.36 -28.25 5.54
C HIS A 152 4.01 -27.66 4.29
N LYS A 153 3.24 -27.58 3.19
CA LYS A 153 3.73 -27.11 1.88
C LYS A 153 4.16 -25.63 1.87
N ASN A 154 3.69 -24.82 2.83
CA ASN A 154 4.00 -23.40 2.94
C ASN A 154 4.78 -23.11 4.22
N LYS A 155 6.01 -22.58 4.06
CA LYS A 155 7.01 -22.36 5.12
C LYS A 155 6.95 -20.96 5.74
N THR A 156 5.83 -20.26 5.66
CA THR A 156 5.67 -18.95 6.31
C THR A 156 4.89 -19.10 7.63
N PRO A 157 5.24 -18.34 8.68
CA PRO A 157 4.62 -18.44 10.00
C PRO A 157 3.09 -18.18 10.00
N SER A 158 2.57 -17.57 8.93
CA SER A 158 1.15 -17.31 8.73
C SER A 158 0.31 -18.56 8.34
N HIS A 159 0.91 -19.61 7.78
CA HIS A 159 0.25 -20.86 7.38
C HIS A 159 0.30 -21.96 8.48
N ARG A 160 0.42 -21.56 9.74
CA ARG A 160 0.53 -22.48 10.88
C ARG A 160 -0.82 -23.14 11.19
N ILE A 161 -0.81 -24.44 11.48
CA ILE A 161 -1.95 -25.18 12.03
C ILE A 161 -1.50 -25.76 13.38
N SER A 162 -2.10 -25.26 14.47
CA SER A 162 -1.92 -25.80 15.82
C SER A 162 -3.11 -26.71 16.17
N HIS A 163 -3.02 -27.51 17.23
CA HIS A 163 -4.15 -28.29 17.74
C HIS A 163 -4.43 -27.93 19.19
N HIS A 164 -5.71 -27.79 19.55
CA HIS A 164 -6.10 -27.55 20.93
C HIS A 164 -5.83 -28.81 21.79
N PRO A 165 -5.08 -28.70 22.90
CA PRO A 165 -4.59 -29.86 23.66
C PRO A 165 -5.70 -30.69 24.32
N GLU A 166 -6.86 -30.09 24.62
CA GLU A 166 -7.98 -30.77 25.30
C GLU A 166 -9.10 -31.24 24.36
N THR A 167 -9.24 -30.60 23.19
CA THR A 167 -10.37 -30.86 22.28
C THR A 167 -9.92 -31.48 20.96
N GLY A 168 -8.61 -31.49 20.67
CA GLY A 168 -8.05 -31.98 19.41
C GLY A 168 -8.36 -31.09 18.19
N GLU A 169 -9.09 -29.98 18.39
CA GLU A 169 -9.53 -29.12 17.30
C GLU A 169 -8.36 -28.38 16.65
N SER A 170 -8.34 -28.36 15.32
CA SER A 170 -7.36 -27.61 14.53
C SER A 170 -7.58 -26.10 14.67
N LEU A 171 -6.53 -25.40 15.09
CA LEU A 171 -6.44 -23.95 15.21
C LEU A 171 -5.59 -23.43 14.04
N LEU A 172 -6.23 -22.66 13.17
CA LEU A 172 -5.64 -22.17 11.93
C LEU A 172 -5.07 -20.76 12.13
N GLY A 173 -3.83 -20.54 11.71
CA GLY A 173 -3.27 -19.19 11.54
C GLY A 173 -3.97 -18.43 10.42
N ALA A 174 -3.73 -17.11 10.34
CA ALA A 174 -4.43 -16.23 9.40
C ALA A 174 -4.35 -16.70 7.93
N ALA A 175 -3.19 -17.16 7.45
CA ALA A 175 -3.07 -17.62 6.07
C ALA A 175 -3.61 -19.05 5.86
N ALA A 176 -3.53 -19.92 6.87
CA ALA A 176 -4.18 -21.23 6.81
C ALA A 176 -5.72 -21.12 6.79
N ALA A 177 -6.28 -20.17 7.54
CA ALA A 177 -7.71 -19.84 7.47
C ALA A 177 -8.09 -19.29 6.09
N TRP A 178 -7.25 -18.43 5.50
CA TRP A 178 -7.45 -17.90 4.15
C TRP A 178 -7.42 -18.99 3.06
N ASP A 179 -6.48 -19.94 3.15
CA ASP A 179 -6.45 -21.10 2.25
C ASP A 179 -7.72 -21.94 2.38
N LEU A 180 -8.24 -22.12 3.60
CA LEU A 180 -9.47 -22.86 3.81
C LEU A 180 -10.67 -22.14 3.17
N ILE A 181 -10.74 -20.82 3.30
CA ILE A 181 -11.79 -20.00 2.69
C ILE A 181 -11.71 -20.09 1.16
N THR A 182 -10.52 -19.90 0.58
CA THR A 182 -10.35 -19.82 -0.88
C THR A 182 -10.48 -21.17 -1.59
N ASN A 183 -10.19 -22.28 -0.89
CA ASN A 183 -10.39 -23.63 -1.42
C ASN A 183 -11.81 -24.18 -1.19
N ASP A 184 -12.68 -23.47 -0.47
CA ASP A 184 -14.05 -23.92 -0.23
C ASP A 184 -14.90 -23.80 -1.52
N PRO A 185 -15.68 -24.83 -1.90
CA PRO A 185 -16.54 -24.79 -3.07
C PRO A 185 -17.50 -23.58 -3.07
N LEU A 186 -17.98 -23.15 -1.90
CA LEU A 186 -18.90 -22.01 -1.79
C LEU A 186 -18.23 -20.69 -2.18
N TYR A 187 -16.92 -20.58 -1.95
CA TYR A 187 -16.14 -19.42 -2.37
C TYR A 187 -15.91 -19.43 -3.89
N ILE A 188 -15.60 -20.60 -4.46
CA ILE A 188 -15.44 -20.78 -5.91
C ILE A 188 -16.75 -20.45 -6.65
N ASP A 189 -17.90 -20.83 -6.06
CA ASP A 189 -19.23 -20.51 -6.58
C ASP A 189 -19.64 -19.04 -6.38
N GLY A 190 -18.77 -18.21 -5.77
CA GLY A 190 -19.00 -16.78 -5.56
C GLY A 190 -20.07 -16.47 -4.51
N GLN A 191 -20.44 -17.43 -3.66
CA GLN A 191 -21.50 -17.27 -2.66
C GLN A 191 -20.99 -16.74 -1.32
N VAL A 192 -19.67 -16.65 -1.14
CA VAL A 192 -19.05 -16.28 0.14
C VAL A 192 -18.72 -14.79 0.14
N ASP A 193 -19.38 -14.05 1.03
CA ASP A 193 -18.98 -12.68 1.36
C ASP A 193 -17.79 -12.69 2.34
N ILE A 194 -16.63 -12.27 1.85
CA ILE A 194 -15.38 -12.18 2.61
C ILE A 194 -15.50 -11.17 3.76
N GLN A 195 -16.27 -10.10 3.57
CA GLN A 195 -16.46 -9.09 4.60
C GLN A 195 -17.26 -9.67 5.78
N ALA A 196 -18.39 -10.33 5.51
CA ALA A 196 -19.17 -11.03 6.53
C ALA A 196 -18.35 -12.11 7.27
N VAL A 197 -17.54 -12.89 6.55
CA VAL A 197 -16.62 -13.88 7.16
C VAL A 197 -15.62 -13.19 8.09
N SER A 198 -15.05 -12.05 7.68
CA SER A 198 -14.10 -11.30 8.50
C SER A 198 -14.72 -10.75 9.77
N GLU A 199 -15.97 -10.26 9.71
CA GLU A 199 -16.70 -9.72 10.86
C GLU A 199 -17.07 -10.83 11.86
N PHE A 200 -17.43 -12.01 11.36
CA PHE A 200 -17.70 -13.18 12.19
C PHE A 200 -16.44 -13.73 12.88
N LEU A 201 -15.30 -13.72 12.20
CA LEU A 201 -14.05 -14.29 12.73
C LEU A 201 -13.30 -13.37 13.70
N LYS A 202 -13.43 -12.05 13.59
CA LYS A 202 -12.81 -11.07 14.50
C LYS A 202 -13.02 -11.39 15.99
N PRO A 203 -14.24 -11.60 16.50
CA PRO A 203 -14.47 -11.92 17.92
C PRO A 203 -14.06 -13.35 18.31
N LYS A 204 -13.86 -14.24 17.35
CA LYS A 204 -13.52 -15.66 17.55
C LYS A 204 -12.01 -15.91 17.57
N ALA A 205 -11.21 -14.89 17.29
CA ALA A 205 -9.75 -14.97 17.31
C ALA A 205 -9.23 -15.28 18.71
N LYS A 206 -8.41 -16.32 18.83
CA LYS A 206 -7.70 -16.69 20.06
C LYS A 206 -6.21 -16.41 19.91
N CYS A 207 -5.52 -16.06 21.00
CA CYS A 207 -4.08 -15.87 21.00
C CYS A 207 -3.38 -17.14 21.50
N ASP A 208 -2.48 -17.68 20.69
CA ASP A 208 -1.68 -18.88 20.99
C ASP A 208 -0.20 -18.50 21.26
N GLY A 209 0.04 -17.29 21.76
CA GLY A 209 1.39 -16.77 22.03
C GLY A 209 2.24 -16.40 20.81
N GLN A 210 1.89 -16.88 19.61
CA GLN A 210 2.57 -16.58 18.34
C GLN A 210 1.69 -15.81 17.33
N GLY A 211 0.50 -15.38 17.75
CA GLY A 211 -0.43 -14.61 16.91
C GLY A 211 -1.88 -15.07 17.02
N PRO A 212 -2.80 -14.44 16.25
CA PRO A 212 -4.20 -14.82 16.21
C PRO A 212 -4.37 -16.16 15.48
N VAL A 213 -5.07 -17.07 16.14
CA VAL A 213 -5.49 -18.36 15.59
C VAL A 213 -7.01 -18.47 15.65
N PHE A 214 -7.56 -19.16 14.66
CA PHE A 214 -8.99 -19.34 14.46
C PHE A 214 -9.33 -20.83 14.52
N PRO A 215 -10.30 -21.27 15.33
CA PRO A 215 -10.76 -22.65 15.29
C PRO A 215 -11.31 -23.00 13.90
N GLU A 216 -10.89 -24.13 13.34
CA GLU A 216 -11.33 -24.57 12.01
C GLU A 216 -12.86 -24.64 11.91
N SER A 217 -13.54 -25.10 12.97
CA SER A 217 -15.00 -25.17 13.00
C SER A 217 -15.67 -23.81 12.82
N GLU A 218 -15.09 -22.76 13.42
CA GLU A 218 -15.59 -21.40 13.35
C GLU A 218 -15.33 -20.77 11.98
N VAL A 219 -14.20 -21.09 11.33
CA VAL A 219 -13.92 -20.67 9.94
C VAL A 219 -14.92 -21.30 8.98
N ARG A 220 -15.17 -22.60 9.09
CA ARG A 220 -16.17 -23.30 8.26
C ARG A 220 -17.59 -22.76 8.50
N LYS A 221 -17.93 -22.49 9.77
CA LYS A 221 -19.23 -21.90 10.12
C LYS A 221 -19.39 -20.49 9.56
N ALA A 222 -18.34 -19.67 9.59
CA ALA A 222 -18.35 -18.33 9.01
C ALA A 222 -18.65 -18.37 7.50
N ILE A 223 -18.01 -19.28 6.77
CA ILE A 223 -18.21 -19.49 5.33
C ILE A 223 -19.66 -19.91 5.04
N GLN A 224 -20.21 -20.84 5.82
CA GLN A 224 -21.59 -21.29 5.63
C GLN A 224 -22.60 -20.18 5.93
N LEU A 225 -22.37 -19.40 7.00
CA LEU A 225 -23.26 -18.31 7.39
C LEU A 225 -23.26 -17.17 6.35
N SER A 226 -22.09 -16.82 5.80
CA SER A 226 -22.02 -15.82 4.73
C SER A 226 -22.69 -16.31 3.45
N ALA A 227 -22.51 -17.59 3.11
CA ALA A 227 -23.18 -18.22 1.97
C ALA A 227 -24.70 -18.33 2.13
N SER A 228 -25.22 -18.48 3.36
CA SER A 228 -26.67 -18.45 3.61
C SER A 228 -27.23 -17.02 3.57
N LEU A 229 -26.48 -16.03 4.06
CA LEU A 229 -26.91 -14.64 4.10
C LEU A 229 -27.00 -14.04 2.70
N GLY A 230 -26.06 -14.37 1.80
CA GLY A 230 -26.11 -13.95 0.40
C GLY A 230 -27.25 -14.57 -0.43
N LYS A 231 -27.89 -15.64 0.07
CA LYS A 231 -29.08 -16.24 -0.58
C LYS A 231 -30.40 -15.59 -0.17
N ASP A 232 -30.43 -14.86 0.95
CA ASP A 232 -31.65 -14.29 1.54
C ASP A 232 -31.98 -12.87 1.03
N GLU A 233 -31.09 -12.22 0.26
CA GLU A 233 -31.34 -10.90 -0.36
C GLU A 233 -32.06 -10.98 -1.73
N LEU A 234 -32.56 -12.15 -2.12
CA LEU A 234 -33.40 -12.33 -3.32
C LEU A 234 -34.87 -12.56 -2.91
N ILE A 235 -35.52 -11.52 -2.38
CA ILE A 235 -37.00 -11.40 -2.33
C ILE A 235 -37.40 -10.00 -2.82
#